data_AF-A0A7C8B5V0-F1
#
_entry.id   AF-A0A7C8B5V0-F1
#
_cell.length_a   1.000
_cell.length_b   1.000
_cell.length_c   1.000
_cell.angle_alpha   90.00
_cell.angle_beta   90.00
_cell.angle_gamma   90.00
#
_symmetry.space_group_name_H-M   'P 1'
#
loop_
_entity.id
_entity.type
_entity.pdbx_description
1 polymer ?
#
loop_
_entity_poly.entity_id
_entity_poly.type
_entity_poly.pdbx_seq_one_letter_code
_entity_poly.pdbx_strand_id
1 'polypeptide(L)' 'MVDRRIISEKVDTVEKSIKRVRDRCGQSVDEFKVDENLQDSVVLHLMQAIQGCIDLAAHIVSDEELGLASSTRDFF' A
#
# COMPACT_ATOMS: atom_id res chain seq x y z
N MET A 1 3.04 -17.86 13.32
CA MET A 1 3.72 -16.97 14.29
C MET A 1 4.26 -15.83 13.48
N VAL A 2 3.71 -14.64 13.71
CA VAL A 2 3.88 -13.48 12.84
C VAL A 2 5.36 -13.25 12.51
N ASP A 3 5.75 -13.52 11.27
CA ASP A 3 7.13 -13.32 10.82
C ASP A 3 7.46 -11.82 10.74
N ARG A 4 8.28 -11.37 11.69
CA ARG A 4 8.74 -9.98 11.80
C ARG A 4 9.52 -9.49 10.58
N ARG A 5 10.17 -10.39 9.83
CA ARG A 5 10.89 -10.04 8.59
C ARG A 5 9.89 -9.71 7.48
N ILE A 6 8.87 -10.55 7.32
CA ILE A 6 7.79 -10.33 6.34
C ILE A 6 7.07 -9.01 6.64
N ILE A 7 6.76 -8.74 7.92
CA ILE A 7 6.19 -7.45 8.33
C ILE A 7 7.10 -6.29 7.93
N SER A 8 8.40 -6.38 8.25
CA SER A 8 9.34 -5.29 7.98
C SER A 8 9.49 -5.00 6.48
N GLU A 9 9.53 -6.05 5.65
CA GLU A 9 9.59 -5.92 4.18
C GLU A 9 8.30 -5.31 3.60
N LYS A 10 7.13 -5.71 4.12
CA LYS A 10 5.84 -5.16 3.69
C LYS A 10 5.68 -3.69 4.11
N VAL A 11 6.07 -3.34 5.34
CA VAL A 11 6.08 -1.96 5.83
C VAL A 11 7.02 -1.08 4.99
N ASP A 12 8.24 -1.53 4.74
CA ASP A 12 9.21 -0.80 3.89
C ASP A 12 8.67 -0.58 2.46
N THR A 13 7.94 -1.57 1.92
CA THR A 13 7.26 -1.44 0.62
C THR A 13 6.17 -0.37 0.65
N VAL A 14 5.31 -0.37 1.68
CA VAL A 14 4.26 0.63 1.85
C VAL A 14 4.85 2.04 2.01
N GLU A 15 5.88 2.19 2.84
CA GLU A 15 6.55 3.47 3.07
C GLU A 15 7.19 4.01 1.79
N LYS A 16 7.87 3.16 1.00
CA LYS A 16 8.42 3.54 -0.30
C LYS A 16 7.33 4.00 -1.26
N SER A 17 6.22 3.27 -1.35
CA SER A 17 5.10 3.65 -2.22
C SER A 17 4.50 5.00 -1.83
N ILE A 18 4.27 5.24 -0.53
CA ILE A 18 3.79 6.54 -0.02
C ILE A 18 4.80 7.66 -0.32
N LYS A 19 6.10 7.41 -0.15
CA LYS A 19 7.15 8.37 -0.48
C LYS A 19 7.10 8.74 -1.98
N ARG A 20 6.96 7.75 -2.87
CA ARG A 20 6.86 7.99 -4.31
C ARG A 20 5.64 8.85 -4.68
N VAL A 21 4.49 8.62 -4.04
CA VAL A 21 3.31 9.48 -4.23
C VAL A 21 3.64 10.93 -3.86
N ARG A 22 4.24 11.15 -2.68
CA ARG A 22 4.59 12.51 -2.20
C ARG A 22 5.57 13.21 -3.12
N ASP A 23 6.61 12.51 -3.56
CA ASP A 23 7.64 13.05 -4.46
C ASP A 23 7.03 13.51 -5.80
N ARG A 24 6.04 12.77 -6.31
CA ARG A 24 5.36 13.06 -7.58
C ARG A 24 4.31 14.16 -7.46
N CYS A 25 3.60 14.26 -6.34
CA CYS A 25 2.62 15.33 -6.12
C CYS A 25 3.26 16.71 -5.85
N GLY A 26 4.56 16.78 -5.58
CA GLY A 26 5.26 18.03 -5.24
C GLY A 26 5.59 18.97 -6.40
N GLN A 27 5.29 18.60 -7.65
CA GLN A 27 5.73 19.34 -8.84
C GLN A 27 4.82 20.54 -9.17
N SER A 28 3.51 20.34 -9.31
CA SER A 28 2.46 21.39 -9.37
C SER A 28 1.10 20.72 -9.57
N VAL A 29 0.02 21.27 -9.00
CA VAL A 29 -1.36 20.76 -9.23
C VAL A 29 -1.77 20.93 -10.69
N ASP A 30 -1.34 22.00 -11.36
CA ASP A 30 -1.71 22.24 -12.76
C ASP A 30 -0.94 21.34 -13.72
N GLU A 31 0.31 21.01 -13.41
CA GLU A 31 1.09 19.98 -14.13
C GLU A 31 0.45 18.60 -13.94
N PHE A 32 0.05 18.26 -12.70
CA PHE A 32 -0.65 17.01 -12.40
C PHE A 32 -1.94 16.84 -13.20
N LYS A 33 -2.74 17.90 -13.39
CA LYS A 33 -4.01 17.82 -14.13
C LYS A 33 -3.86 17.48 -15.61
N VAL A 34 -2.72 17.84 -16.22
CA VAL A 34 -2.52 17.70 -17.67
C VAL A 34 -1.56 16.58 -18.05
N ASP A 35 -0.75 16.09 -17.10
CA ASP A 35 0.17 14.97 -17.32
C ASP A 35 -0.45 13.64 -16.85
N GLU A 36 -0.98 12.88 -17.80
CA GLU A 36 -1.56 11.55 -17.55
C GLU A 36 -0.54 10.53 -17.01
N ASN A 37 0.73 10.61 -17.41
CA ASN A 37 1.76 9.70 -16.91
C ASN A 37 2.04 9.97 -15.42
N LEU A 38 2.01 11.24 -15.02
CA LEU A 38 2.16 11.63 -13.63
C LEU A 38 0.96 11.13 -12.79
N GLN A 39 -0.26 11.24 -13.32
CA GLN A 39 -1.46 10.70 -12.68
C GLN A 39 -1.39 9.19 -12.51
N ASP A 40 -1.08 8.45 -13.58
CA ASP A 40 -0.96 7.00 -13.56
C ASP A 40 0.10 6.52 -12.59
N SER A 41 1.25 7.21 -12.52
CA SER A 41 2.31 6.89 -11.56
C SER A 41 1.83 7.06 -10.11
N VAL A 42 1.06 8.12 -9.81
CA VAL A 42 0.50 8.35 -8.47
C VAL A 42 -0.53 7.28 -8.13
N VAL A 43 -1.46 6.98 -9.04
CA VAL A 43 -2.48 5.94 -8.84
C VAL A 43 -1.84 4.58 -8.60
N LEU A 44 -0.82 4.21 -9.40
CA LEU A 44 -0.08 2.97 -9.24
C LEU A 44 0.53 2.83 -7.84
N HIS A 45 1.25 3.85 -7.38
CA HIS A 45 1.89 3.80 -6.06
C HIS A 45 0.88 3.83 -4.90
N LEU A 46 -0.27 4.49 -5.07
CA LEU A 46 -1.36 4.42 -4.10
C LEU A 46 -1.94 2.99 -4.01
N MET A 47 -2.21 2.35 -5.14
CA MET A 47 -2.69 0.97 -5.17
C MET A 47 -1.68 0.01 -4.52
N GLN A 48 -0.38 0.19 -4.79
CA GLN A 48 0.69 -0.61 -4.18
C GLN A 48 0.74 -0.44 -2.65
N ALA A 49 0.57 0.78 -2.14
CA ALA A 49 0.52 1.03 -0.71
C ALA A 49 -0.70 0.34 -0.05
N ILE A 50 -1.88 0.47 -0.66
CA ILE A 50 -3.12 -0.17 -0.17
C ILE A 50 -2.96 -1.69 -0.15
N GLN A 51 -2.46 -2.28 -1.23
CA GLN A 51 -2.24 -3.73 -1.30
C GLN A 51 -1.22 -4.20 -0.26
N GLY A 52 -0.14 -3.44 -0.01
CA GLY A 52 0.81 -3.75 1.04
C GLY A 52 0.18 -3.78 2.44
N CYS A 53 -0.76 -2.87 2.72
CA CYS A 53 -1.54 -2.89 3.97
C CYS A 53 -2.47 -4.11 4.06
N ILE A 54 -3.15 -4.48 2.96
CA ILE A 54 -4.01 -5.67 2.91
C ILE A 54 -3.19 -6.93 3.17
N ASP A 55 -2.05 -7.08 2.50
CA ASP A 55 -1.16 -8.23 2.67
C ASP A 55 -0.67 -8.35 4.11
N LEU A 56 -0.34 -7.21 4.75
CA LEU A 56 0.08 -7.17 6.14
C LEU A 56 -1.03 -7.64 7.08
N ALA A 57 -2.25 -7.13 6.88
CA ALA A 57 -3.40 -7.52 7.69
C ALA A 57 -3.76 -9.00 7.47
N ALA A 58 -3.69 -9.50 6.24
CA ALA A 58 -3.92 -10.90 5.91
C ALA A 58 -2.89 -11.83 6.57
N HIS A 59 -1.61 -11.44 6.58
CA HIS A 59 -0.55 -12.18 7.26
C HIS A 59 -0.81 -12.27 8.77
N ILE A 60 -1.17 -11.16 9.41
CA ILE A 60 -1.47 -11.11 10.85
C ILE A 60 -2.71 -11.95 11.19
N VAL A 61 -3.82 -11.76 10.48
CA VAL A 61 -5.08 -12.49 10.72
C VAL A 61 -4.92 -13.99 10.52
N SER A 62 -4.17 -14.41 9.49
CA SER A 62 -3.91 -15.83 9.21
C SER A 62 -3.04 -16.47 10.29
N ASP A 63 -2.05 -15.74 10.82
CA ASP A 63 -1.12 -16.26 11.82
C ASP A 63 -1.70 -16.29 13.25
N GLU A 64 -2.65 -15.42 13.55
CA GLU A 64 -3.33 -15.33 14.87
C GLU A 64 -4.63 -16.14 14.91
N GLU A 65 -4.95 -16.91 13.86
CA GLU A 65 -6.15 -17.76 13.72
C GLU A 65 -7.47 -17.03 14.03
N LEU A 66 -7.55 -15.73 13.74
CA LEU A 66 -8.70 -14.87 14.10
C LEU A 66 -9.97 -15.14 13.26
N GLY A 67 -9.95 -16.18 12.42
CA GLY A 67 -11.03 -16.57 11.51
C GLY A 67 -10.65 -16.37 10.03
N LEU A 68 -11.41 -17.01 9.13
CA LEU A 68 -11.26 -16.82 7.69
C LEU A 68 -11.88 -15.48 7.28
N ALA A 69 -11.06 -14.50 6.94
CA ALA A 69 -11.51 -13.31 6.25
C ALA A 69 -12.05 -13.69 4.87
N SER A 70 -13.33 -13.41 4.65
CA SER A 70 -14.04 -13.72 3.39
C SER A 70 -13.94 -12.61 2.35
N SER A 71 -13.53 -11.41 2.79
CA SER A 71 -13.35 -10.23 1.96
C SER A 71 -12.21 -9.34 2.46
N THR A 72 -11.71 -8.44 1.61
CA THR A 72 -10.69 -7.45 1.98
C THR A 72 -11.11 -6.54 3.13
N ARG A 73 -12.43 -6.31 3.28
CA ARG A 73 -12.99 -5.51 4.39
C ARG A 73 -12.80 -6.22 5.73
N ASP A 74 -12.79 -7.55 5.76
CA ASP A 74 -12.70 -8.32 7.00
C ASP A 74 -11.30 -8.25 7.63
N PHE A 75 -10.32 -7.70 6.90
CA PHE A 75 -8.96 -7.45 7.38
C PHE A 75 -8.77 -6.08 8.06
N PHE A 76 -9.76 -5.17 8.02
CA PHE A 76 -9.69 -3.81 8.57
C PHE A 76 -10.87 -3.48 9.49
#